data_AF-A0A261QGX8-F1
#
_entry.id   AF-A0A261QGX8-F1
#
_cell.length_a   1.000
_cell.length_b   1.000
_cell.length_c   1.000
_cell.angle_alpha   90.00
_cell.angle_beta   90.00
_cell.angle_gamma   90.00
#
_symmetry.space_group_name_H-M   'P 1'
#
loop_
_entity.id
_entity.type
_entity.pdbx_description
1 polymer ?
#
loop_
_entity_poly.entity_id
_entity_poly.type
_entity_poly.pdbx_seq_one_letter_code
_entity_poly.pdbx_strand_id
1 'polypeptide(L)'
;MEMTINPFVQFMEQYDVTTADNSKIFDEHTSNVEYSIQTNINDSIINIFKSQPKSVVITGNAGDGKTRICRNVYEALTGKLFEAWDPVGIEKCHYQDYEVRIIKDLSELRDEVINQELLNLQHVIENNERVYYLIAANEGKLTYALSQNTQLATLKTMITQQFLIGHTADMSRLQVFNLLHTSSSVIARNILEEWNKEEHWGVCTGCIKNHQCIIYHNHNKLKDKPVNVRVNRLYRSLDTIQSHMTMRELLIHMAYMHLGGLNCEDIHKADAPALKEQSKRVYYENFFGHTLPNDEFADIAGIQDLKSFDPGFISDTLIDDFIFSGDLLGDTLAIIHEEMYGDSIDTEYGYFLHILKKYRQNYQSDQNNGLELVDNWMPRLRRKYFFEFNKVKNVERLVLFKNRQLFLNILSKPELLDSSLKMDLVNGLNNYFAKQMIYSPTATLYVVSEKLYVYNCINFADIEFCVPKGEAKLDRKNAFFEIKIKQATLKVNLVVFEYLLRIAYGGMLSVFKEDVEILLNNFKNKLINTNHSGESVVRMLKYHSSEAAYVLKEIQFRSVQSTEQFEEDFD
;
A
#
# COMPACT_ATOMS: atom_id res chain seq x y z
N MET A 1 8.52 -45.72 1.80
CA MET A 1 8.22 -44.87 2.96
C MET A 1 7.18 -43.86 2.50
N GLU A 2 6.08 -43.73 3.23
CA GLU A 2 4.89 -43.02 2.74
C GLU A 2 5.15 -41.52 2.62
N MET A 3 4.73 -40.92 1.50
CA MET A 3 4.87 -39.49 1.22
C MET A 3 3.87 -38.72 2.06
N THR A 4 4.33 -37.77 2.86
CA THR A 4 3.46 -36.97 3.73
C THR A 4 3.06 -35.70 3.01
N ILE A 5 1.79 -35.58 2.66
CA ILE A 5 1.24 -34.39 1.99
C ILE A 5 0.46 -33.55 3.00
N ASN A 6 0.76 -32.26 3.08
CA ASN A 6 -0.02 -31.33 3.89
C ASN A 6 -1.20 -30.79 3.06
N PRO A 7 -2.47 -31.03 3.46
CA PRO A 7 -3.64 -30.50 2.77
C PRO A 7 -3.64 -28.96 2.67
N PHE A 8 -3.04 -28.27 3.64
CA PHE A 8 -2.94 -26.81 3.61
C PHE A 8 -1.99 -26.31 2.52
N VAL A 9 -0.91 -27.04 2.27
CA VAL A 9 0.01 -26.74 1.15
C VAL A 9 -0.70 -26.92 -0.19
N GLN A 10 -1.51 -27.97 -0.33
CA GLN A 10 -2.34 -28.17 -1.53
C GLN A 10 -3.41 -27.09 -1.71
N PHE A 11 -3.96 -26.58 -0.61
CA PHE A 11 -4.87 -25.44 -0.64
C PHE A 11 -4.15 -24.17 -1.15
N MET A 12 -2.98 -23.85 -0.60
CA MET A 12 -2.20 -22.67 -1.05
C MET A 12 -1.75 -22.78 -2.51
N GLU A 13 -1.44 -23.99 -2.99
CA GLU A 13 -1.04 -24.27 -4.37
C GLU A 13 -2.09 -23.81 -5.40
N GLN A 14 -3.38 -23.75 -5.02
CA GLN A 14 -4.46 -23.24 -5.87
C GLN A 14 -4.32 -21.75 -6.21
N TYR A 15 -3.52 -21.01 -5.46
CA TYR A 15 -3.21 -19.61 -5.70
C TYR A 15 -1.80 -19.41 -6.26
N ASP A 16 -1.06 -20.47 -6.59
CA ASP A 16 0.28 -20.37 -7.16
C ASP A 16 0.19 -20.08 -8.66
N VAL A 17 0.75 -18.93 -9.07
CA VAL A 17 0.72 -18.48 -10.48
C VAL A 17 1.54 -19.34 -11.43
N THR A 18 2.47 -20.14 -10.89
CA THR A 18 3.29 -21.06 -11.69
C THR A 18 2.48 -22.27 -12.17
N THR A 19 1.26 -22.45 -11.65
CA THR A 19 0.31 -23.44 -12.15
C THR A 19 -0.51 -22.81 -13.28
N ALA A 20 -0.42 -23.38 -14.49
CA ALA A 20 -0.82 -22.79 -15.77
C ALA A 20 -2.33 -22.48 -15.99
N ASP A 21 -3.13 -22.34 -14.93
CA ASP A 21 -4.58 -22.18 -15.02
C ASP A 21 -5.12 -21.08 -14.09
N ASN A 22 -4.67 -19.84 -14.32
CA ASN A 22 -5.17 -18.62 -13.68
C ASN A 22 -6.69 -18.42 -13.86
N SER A 23 -7.32 -19.18 -14.77
CA SER A 23 -8.75 -19.18 -15.04
C SER A 23 -9.58 -20.03 -14.07
N LYS A 24 -8.95 -20.77 -13.15
CA LYS A 24 -9.65 -21.62 -12.15
C LYS A 24 -9.68 -21.03 -10.74
N ILE A 25 -9.03 -19.89 -10.50
CA ILE A 25 -9.04 -19.14 -9.22
C ILE A 25 -10.31 -18.26 -9.10
N PHE A 26 -11.44 -18.76 -9.59
CA PHE A 26 -12.75 -18.21 -9.29
C PHE A 26 -13.32 -19.02 -8.11
N ASP A 27 -13.96 -18.33 -7.16
CA ASP A 27 -14.62 -18.86 -5.93
C ASP A 27 -15.45 -20.17 -6.12
N GLU A 28 -15.72 -20.57 -7.36
CA GLU A 28 -16.58 -21.69 -7.75
C GLU A 28 -15.89 -23.07 -7.73
N HIS A 29 -14.56 -23.13 -7.57
CA HIS A 29 -13.80 -24.40 -7.62
C HIS A 29 -12.99 -24.76 -6.36
N THR A 30 -13.01 -23.92 -5.32
CA THR A 30 -12.39 -24.23 -4.02
C THR A 30 -13.28 -25.19 -3.23
N SER A 31 -12.98 -26.48 -3.32
CA SER A 31 -13.68 -27.56 -2.61
C SER A 31 -13.53 -27.45 -1.09
N ASN A 32 -14.65 -27.33 -0.36
CA ASN A 32 -14.93 -27.66 1.05
C ASN A 32 -14.01 -27.23 2.21
N VAL A 33 -12.81 -26.70 1.97
CA VAL A 33 -11.89 -26.22 3.02
C VAL A 33 -11.25 -24.91 2.55
N GLU A 34 -12.00 -23.82 2.67
CA GLU A 34 -11.46 -22.47 2.57
C GLU A 34 -11.25 -21.92 3.97
N TYR A 35 -10.01 -21.58 4.30
CA TYR A 35 -9.69 -20.97 5.57
C TYR A 35 -10.30 -19.56 5.63
N SER A 36 -11.15 -19.34 6.62
CA SER A 36 -11.97 -18.15 6.71
C SER A 36 -11.16 -16.92 7.15
N ILE A 37 -10.56 -16.21 6.20
CA ILE A 37 -10.01 -14.86 6.44
C ILE A 37 -11.16 -13.95 6.86
N GLN A 38 -11.14 -13.55 8.13
CA GLN A 38 -12.10 -12.61 8.70
C GLN A 38 -11.71 -11.18 8.35
N THR A 39 -12.70 -10.36 8.01
CA THR A 39 -12.54 -8.91 7.75
C THR A 39 -13.60 -8.15 8.53
N ASN A 40 -13.23 -6.99 9.08
CA ASN A 40 -14.17 -6.16 9.85
C ASN A 40 -15.28 -5.61 8.96
N ILE A 41 -15.02 -5.42 7.66
CA ILE A 41 -16.03 -5.00 6.69
C ILE A 41 -17.12 -6.05 6.51
N ASN A 42 -16.75 -7.34 6.45
CA ASN A 42 -17.70 -8.44 6.37
C ASN A 42 -18.60 -8.48 7.61
N ASP A 43 -18.00 -8.41 8.80
CA ASP A 43 -18.75 -8.39 10.05
C ASP A 43 -19.64 -7.15 10.17
N SER A 44 -19.17 -6.00 9.70
CA SER A 44 -19.96 -4.76 9.66
C SER A 44 -21.19 -4.90 8.77
N ILE A 45 -21.06 -5.51 7.59
CA ILE A 45 -22.17 -5.73 6.67
C ILE A 45 -23.17 -6.73 7.25
N ILE A 46 -22.70 -7.84 7.83
CA ILE A 46 -23.57 -8.80 8.53
C ILE A 46 -24.33 -8.12 9.67
N ASN A 47 -23.65 -7.28 10.45
CA ASN A 47 -24.26 -6.55 11.56
C ASN A 47 -25.29 -5.51 11.12
N ILE A 48 -25.09 -4.87 9.95
CA ILE A 48 -26.10 -3.98 9.35
C ILE A 48 -27.40 -4.74 9.14
N PHE A 49 -27.37 -5.88 8.45
CA PHE A 49 -28.58 -6.66 8.26
C PHE A 49 -29.15 -7.11 9.61
N LYS A 50 -28.35 -7.73 10.50
CA LYS A 50 -28.87 -8.28 11.76
C LYS A 50 -29.47 -7.26 12.74
N SER A 51 -28.91 -6.05 12.83
CA SER A 51 -29.24 -5.11 13.93
C SER A 51 -29.82 -3.77 13.46
N GLN A 52 -29.47 -3.31 12.25
CA GLN A 52 -29.86 -1.99 11.73
C GLN A 52 -30.11 -2.10 10.22
N PRO A 53 -31.16 -2.83 9.80
CA PRO A 53 -31.29 -3.27 8.42
C PRO A 53 -31.42 -2.09 7.48
N LYS A 54 -30.51 -2.06 6.51
CA LYS A 54 -30.38 -1.07 5.43
C LYS A 54 -29.97 -1.82 4.17
N SER A 55 -30.30 -1.27 3.00
CA SER A 55 -29.74 -1.77 1.76
C SER A 55 -28.25 -1.47 1.70
N VAL A 56 -27.48 -2.40 1.18
CA VAL A 56 -26.02 -2.35 1.08
C VAL A 56 -25.60 -2.55 -0.36
N VAL A 57 -24.72 -1.69 -0.86
CA VAL A 57 -24.03 -1.87 -2.14
C VAL A 57 -22.55 -2.07 -1.84
N ILE A 58 -21.93 -3.10 -2.39
CA ILE A 58 -20.50 -3.35 -2.30
C ILE A 58 -19.89 -3.13 -3.68
N THR A 59 -18.95 -2.20 -3.79
CA THR A 59 -18.14 -1.97 -4.99
C THR A 59 -16.71 -2.44 -4.80
N GLY A 60 -16.07 -2.82 -5.91
CA GLY A 60 -14.67 -3.25 -5.93
C GLY A 60 -14.32 -3.90 -7.27
N ASN A 61 -13.04 -4.19 -7.46
CA ASN A 61 -12.53 -4.90 -8.62
C ASN A 61 -12.77 -6.41 -8.51
N ALA A 62 -12.53 -7.13 -9.61
CA ALA A 62 -12.54 -8.59 -9.59
C ALA A 62 -11.46 -9.09 -8.61
N GLY A 63 -11.81 -10.03 -7.73
CA GLY A 63 -10.88 -10.57 -6.73
C GLY A 63 -10.85 -9.85 -5.37
N ASP A 64 -11.66 -8.81 -5.14
CA ASP A 64 -11.76 -8.15 -3.82
C ASP A 64 -12.63 -8.90 -2.78
N GLY A 65 -13.24 -10.03 -3.17
CA GLY A 65 -14.07 -10.83 -2.26
C GLY A 65 -15.54 -10.40 -2.14
N LYS A 66 -16.07 -9.62 -3.10
CA LYS A 66 -17.49 -9.21 -3.12
C LYS A 66 -18.46 -10.39 -3.03
N THR A 67 -18.25 -11.41 -3.87
CA THR A 67 -19.05 -12.65 -3.90
C THR A 67 -19.03 -13.38 -2.56
N ARG A 68 -17.85 -13.48 -1.95
CA ARG A 68 -17.66 -14.07 -0.63
C ARG A 68 -18.40 -13.32 0.48
N ILE A 69 -18.39 -11.99 0.47
CA ILE A 69 -19.18 -11.22 1.43
C ILE A 69 -20.67 -11.54 1.26
N CYS A 70 -21.16 -11.64 0.01
CA CYS A 70 -22.56 -12.00 -0.25
C CYS A 70 -22.91 -13.39 0.30
N ARG A 71 -22.03 -14.38 0.12
CA ARG A 71 -22.16 -15.71 0.73
C ARG A 71 -22.19 -15.65 2.25
N ASN A 72 -21.22 -14.99 2.88
CA ASN A 72 -21.12 -14.87 4.33
C ASN A 72 -22.38 -14.23 4.94
N VAL A 73 -22.93 -13.20 4.28
CA VAL A 73 -24.18 -12.57 4.71
C VAL A 73 -25.33 -13.55 4.62
N TYR A 74 -25.47 -14.29 3.52
CA TYR A 74 -26.52 -15.31 3.40
C TYR A 74 -26.42 -16.35 4.52
N GLU A 75 -25.24 -16.92 4.73
CA GLU A 75 -25.02 -17.97 5.74
C GLU A 75 -25.28 -17.43 7.15
N ALA A 76 -24.82 -16.21 7.44
CA ALA A 76 -25.00 -15.58 8.74
C ALA A 76 -26.46 -15.23 9.05
N LEU A 77 -27.28 -14.92 8.04
CA LEU A 77 -28.70 -14.61 8.20
C LEU A 77 -29.56 -15.89 8.27
N THR A 78 -29.27 -16.88 7.44
CA THR A 78 -30.08 -18.11 7.36
C THR A 78 -29.67 -19.18 8.36
N GLY A 79 -28.43 -19.14 8.85
CA GLY A 79 -27.83 -20.20 9.66
C GLY A 79 -27.56 -21.50 8.88
N LYS A 80 -27.64 -21.45 7.54
CA LYS A 80 -27.41 -22.58 6.64
C LYS A 80 -26.14 -22.36 5.83
N LEU A 81 -25.46 -23.45 5.47
CA LEU A 81 -24.36 -23.40 4.50
C LEU A 81 -24.93 -23.01 3.14
N PHE A 82 -24.23 -22.12 2.44
CA PHE A 82 -24.57 -21.72 1.10
C PHE A 82 -24.12 -22.81 0.12
N GLU A 83 -25.06 -23.37 -0.64
CA GLU A 83 -24.78 -24.47 -1.57
C GLU A 83 -24.38 -23.96 -2.96
N ALA A 84 -25.24 -23.15 -3.58
CA ALA A 84 -25.02 -22.59 -4.90
C ALA A 84 -25.87 -21.34 -5.11
N TRP A 85 -25.46 -20.48 -6.05
CA TRP A 85 -26.26 -19.34 -6.50
C TRP A 85 -27.32 -19.79 -7.50
N ASP A 86 -28.49 -19.15 -7.46
CA ASP A 86 -29.46 -19.18 -8.55
C ASP A 86 -28.78 -18.84 -9.89
N PRO A 87 -29.13 -19.50 -11.01
CA PRO A 87 -28.53 -19.24 -12.32
C PRO A 87 -28.65 -17.78 -12.79
N VAL A 88 -29.63 -17.03 -12.28
CA VAL A 88 -29.80 -15.60 -12.55
C VAL A 88 -28.83 -14.75 -11.73
N GLY A 89 -28.19 -15.29 -10.69
CA GLY A 89 -27.25 -14.57 -9.82
C GLY A 89 -27.93 -13.73 -8.73
N ILE A 90 -29.23 -13.98 -8.48
CA ILE A 90 -30.03 -13.27 -7.48
C ILE A 90 -30.60 -14.28 -6.49
N GLU A 91 -30.23 -14.12 -5.23
CA GLU A 91 -30.71 -14.93 -4.12
C GLU A 91 -31.65 -14.16 -3.20
N LYS A 92 -32.52 -14.90 -2.52
CA LYS A 92 -33.46 -14.34 -1.55
C LYS A 92 -33.39 -15.12 -0.25
N CYS A 93 -33.23 -14.40 0.86
CA CYS A 93 -33.36 -14.98 2.18
C CYS A 93 -34.27 -14.12 3.06
N HIS A 94 -34.85 -14.75 4.08
CA HIS A 94 -35.66 -14.05 5.08
C HIS A 94 -34.89 -14.03 6.39
N TYR A 95 -34.86 -12.87 7.05
CA TYR A 95 -34.35 -12.74 8.39
C TYR A 95 -35.38 -12.00 9.23
N GLN A 96 -35.79 -12.62 10.34
CA GLN A 96 -36.88 -12.10 11.17
C GLN A 96 -38.14 -11.82 10.34
N ASP A 97 -38.54 -10.56 10.19
CA ASP A 97 -39.77 -10.10 9.55
C ASP A 97 -39.55 -9.32 8.24
N TYR A 98 -38.38 -9.49 7.60
CA TYR A 98 -38.03 -8.83 6.34
C TYR A 98 -37.31 -9.76 5.34
N GLU A 99 -37.40 -9.42 4.05
CA GLU A 99 -36.69 -10.09 2.96
C GLU A 99 -35.34 -9.40 2.70
N VAL A 100 -34.28 -10.18 2.50
CA VAL A 100 -32.99 -9.71 1.98
C VAL A 100 -32.78 -10.30 0.59
N ARG A 101 -32.55 -9.42 -0.37
CA ARG A 101 -32.32 -9.77 -1.77
C ARG A 101 -30.87 -9.53 -2.13
N ILE A 102 -30.15 -10.59 -2.46
CA ILE A 102 -28.71 -10.59 -2.65
C ILE A 102 -28.39 -10.75 -4.14
N ILE A 103 -27.65 -9.80 -4.70
CA ILE A 103 -27.17 -9.83 -6.09
C ILE A 103 -25.66 -10.06 -6.06
N LYS A 104 -25.22 -11.24 -6.52
CA LYS A 104 -23.83 -11.72 -6.46
C LYS A 104 -22.86 -10.86 -7.26
N ASP A 105 -23.21 -10.56 -8.51
CA ASP A 105 -22.46 -9.63 -9.36
C ASP A 105 -23.42 -8.95 -10.33
N LEU A 106 -23.62 -7.64 -10.15
CA LEU A 106 -24.44 -6.83 -11.04
C LEU A 106 -23.95 -6.87 -12.49
N SER A 107 -22.66 -7.13 -12.71
CA SER A 107 -22.03 -7.09 -14.03
C SER A 107 -22.34 -8.32 -14.88
N GLU A 108 -22.74 -9.43 -14.26
CA GLU A 108 -23.13 -10.68 -14.94
C GLU A 108 -24.61 -10.67 -15.38
N LEU A 109 -25.39 -9.72 -14.87
CA LEU A 109 -26.80 -9.58 -15.20
C LEU A 109 -27.02 -8.88 -16.55
N ARG A 110 -28.14 -9.20 -17.20
CA ARG A 110 -28.63 -8.46 -18.38
C ARG A 110 -29.06 -7.05 -17.97
N ASP A 111 -28.86 -6.08 -18.86
CA ASP A 111 -29.14 -4.66 -18.58
C ASP A 111 -30.61 -4.40 -18.21
N GLU A 112 -31.56 -5.17 -18.74
CA GLU A 112 -32.97 -5.06 -18.36
C GLU A 112 -33.21 -5.48 -16.89
N VAL A 113 -32.54 -6.55 -16.45
CA VAL A 113 -32.64 -7.06 -15.07
C VAL A 113 -31.97 -6.08 -14.11
N ILE A 114 -30.79 -5.56 -14.47
CA ILE A 114 -30.09 -4.52 -13.69
C ILE A 114 -31.03 -3.32 -13.47
N ASN A 115 -31.62 -2.81 -14.54
CA ASN A 115 -32.52 -1.66 -14.45
C ASN A 115 -33.74 -1.93 -13.57
N GLN A 116 -34.36 -3.12 -13.72
CA GLN A 116 -35.49 -3.52 -12.88
C GLN A 116 -35.11 -3.59 -11.40
N GLU A 117 -33.98 -4.21 -11.06
CA GLU A 117 -33.54 -4.34 -9.67
C GLU A 117 -33.14 -3.02 -9.03
N LEU A 118 -32.50 -2.12 -9.78
CA LEU A 118 -32.17 -0.77 -9.29
C LEU A 118 -33.43 0.09 -9.10
N LEU A 119 -34.43 -0.04 -9.96
CA LEU A 119 -35.73 0.64 -9.79
C LEU A 119 -36.46 0.12 -8.55
N ASN A 120 -36.47 -1.21 -8.35
CA ASN A 120 -37.05 -1.82 -7.16
C ASN A 120 -36.32 -1.35 -5.88
N LEU A 121 -34.98 -1.30 -5.90
CA LEU A 121 -34.20 -0.77 -4.79
C LEU A 121 -34.60 0.68 -4.45
N GLN A 122 -34.70 1.55 -5.47
CA GLN A 122 -35.13 2.93 -5.23
C GLN A 122 -36.55 2.99 -4.65
N HIS A 123 -37.49 2.21 -5.18
CA HIS A 123 -38.86 2.13 -4.67
C HIS A 123 -38.91 1.66 -3.21
N VAL A 124 -38.14 0.64 -2.86
CA VAL A 124 -38.04 0.11 -1.49
C VAL A 124 -37.48 1.16 -0.52
N ILE A 125 -36.48 1.93 -0.96
CA ILE A 125 -35.90 3.03 -0.15
C ILE A 125 -36.92 4.16 0.05
N GLU A 126 -37.63 4.57 -1.01
CA GLU A 126 -38.59 5.68 -0.98
C GLU A 126 -39.87 5.35 -0.21
N ASN A 127 -40.37 4.11 -0.32
CA ASN A 127 -41.59 3.65 0.34
C ASN A 127 -41.38 2.99 1.70
N ASN A 128 -40.13 2.89 2.16
CA ASN A 128 -39.81 2.33 3.48
C ASN A 128 -40.34 0.88 3.63
N GLU A 129 -40.12 0.06 2.62
CA GLU A 129 -40.50 -1.35 2.63
C GLU A 129 -39.54 -2.18 3.50
N ARG A 130 -40.02 -3.34 3.97
CA ARG A 130 -39.22 -4.33 4.71
C ARG A 130 -38.55 -5.33 3.77
N VAL A 131 -37.92 -4.78 2.73
CA VAL A 131 -37.08 -5.50 1.78
C VAL A 131 -35.75 -4.78 1.77
N TYR A 132 -34.64 -5.50 1.83
CA TYR A 132 -33.30 -4.91 1.83
C TYR A 132 -32.44 -5.57 0.78
N TYR A 133 -31.64 -4.77 0.10
CA TYR A 133 -30.77 -5.27 -0.96
C TYR A 133 -29.33 -5.44 -0.46
N LEU A 134 -28.65 -6.48 -0.92
CA LEU A 134 -27.19 -6.58 -0.91
C LEU A 134 -26.73 -6.70 -2.36
N ILE A 135 -26.09 -5.67 -2.91
CA ILE A 135 -25.68 -5.65 -4.32
C ILE A 135 -24.16 -5.59 -4.39
N ALA A 136 -23.52 -6.63 -4.93
CA ALA A 136 -22.13 -6.58 -5.33
C ALA A 136 -22.02 -6.11 -6.79
N ALA A 137 -21.17 -5.12 -7.06
CA ALA A 137 -21.02 -4.56 -8.40
C ALA A 137 -19.60 -4.03 -8.67
N ASN A 138 -19.24 -3.90 -9.94
CA ASN A 138 -18.15 -2.99 -10.32
C ASN A 138 -18.67 -1.53 -10.28
N GLU A 139 -17.88 -0.63 -9.69
CA GLU A 139 -18.21 0.80 -9.58
C GLU A 139 -18.58 1.42 -10.94
N GLY A 140 -17.82 1.09 -12.00
CA GLY A 140 -18.06 1.60 -13.35
C GLY A 140 -19.39 1.11 -13.95
N LYS A 141 -19.70 -0.19 -13.82
CA LYS A 141 -20.95 -0.78 -14.33
C LYS A 141 -22.17 -0.25 -13.57
N LEU A 142 -22.07 -0.11 -12.25
CA LEU A 142 -23.11 0.48 -11.42
C LEU A 142 -23.36 1.94 -11.80
N THR A 143 -22.30 2.75 -11.92
CA THR A 143 -22.41 4.16 -12.30
C THR A 143 -23.00 4.32 -13.71
N TYR A 144 -22.60 3.45 -14.64
CA TYR A 144 -23.17 3.40 -15.98
C TYR A 144 -24.67 3.13 -15.94
N ALA A 145 -25.11 2.05 -15.26
CA ALA A 145 -26.53 1.70 -15.14
C ALA A 145 -27.37 2.84 -14.54
N LEU A 146 -26.89 3.46 -13.47
CA LEU A 146 -27.53 4.62 -12.83
C LEU A 146 -27.61 5.85 -13.74
N SER A 147 -26.70 5.99 -14.71
CA SER A 147 -26.68 7.12 -15.64
C SER A 147 -27.62 6.96 -16.84
N GLN A 148 -27.92 5.71 -17.24
CA GLN A 148 -28.76 5.43 -18.42
C GLN A 148 -30.25 5.69 -18.17
N ASN A 149 -30.72 5.48 -16.94
CA ASN A 149 -32.13 5.64 -16.60
C ASN A 149 -32.37 6.89 -15.74
N THR A 150 -33.07 7.87 -16.30
CA THR A 150 -33.41 9.12 -15.60
C THR A 150 -34.31 8.92 -14.38
N GLN A 151 -35.06 7.80 -14.32
CA GLN A 151 -35.88 7.45 -13.17
C GLN A 151 -35.04 7.10 -11.93
N LEU A 152 -33.76 6.75 -12.08
CA LEU A 152 -32.84 6.40 -10.98
C LEU A 152 -32.13 7.63 -10.36
N ALA A 153 -32.63 8.85 -10.60
CA ALA A 153 -31.96 10.08 -10.18
C ALA A 153 -31.73 10.16 -8.66
N THR A 154 -32.69 9.70 -7.85
CA THR A 154 -32.58 9.66 -6.39
C THR A 154 -31.45 8.72 -5.96
N LEU A 155 -31.50 7.47 -6.44
CA LEU A 155 -30.51 6.45 -6.11
C LEU A 155 -29.11 6.84 -6.60
N LYS A 156 -29.00 7.40 -7.80
CA LYS A 156 -27.75 7.92 -8.37
C LYS A 156 -27.11 8.97 -7.47
N THR A 157 -27.92 9.92 -6.98
CA THR A 157 -27.44 10.98 -6.10
C THR A 157 -26.92 10.41 -4.78
N MET A 158 -27.68 9.48 -4.16
CA MET A 158 -27.29 8.83 -2.90
C MET A 158 -25.97 8.06 -3.03
N ILE A 159 -25.80 7.28 -4.11
CA ILE A 159 -24.59 6.47 -4.33
C ILE A 159 -23.39 7.37 -4.66
N THR A 160 -23.57 8.35 -5.53
CA THR A 160 -22.48 9.24 -5.98
C THR A 160 -21.95 10.11 -4.84
N GLN A 161 -22.81 10.56 -3.91
CA GLN A 161 -22.38 11.28 -2.71
C GLN A 161 -21.48 10.42 -1.81
N GLN A 162 -21.79 9.13 -1.66
CA GLN A 162 -20.98 8.22 -0.83
C GLN A 162 -19.62 7.91 -1.47
N PHE A 163 -19.51 7.88 -2.80
CA PHE A 163 -18.21 7.79 -3.48
C PHE A 163 -17.36 9.06 -3.30
N LEU A 164 -17.97 10.25 -3.29
CA LEU A 164 -17.25 11.52 -3.23
C LEU A 164 -16.77 11.91 -1.81
N ILE A 165 -17.63 11.72 -0.80
CA ILE A 165 -17.38 12.18 0.57
C ILE A 165 -16.76 11.05 1.43
N GLY A 166 -16.68 9.83 0.89
CA GLY A 166 -16.37 8.62 1.66
C GLY A 166 -17.51 8.26 2.62
N HIS A 167 -17.29 7.23 3.45
CA HIS A 167 -18.24 6.60 4.37
C HIS A 167 -18.75 7.47 5.55
N THR A 168 -18.96 8.77 5.34
CA THR A 168 -19.29 9.72 6.41
C THR A 168 -20.76 10.13 6.46
N ALA A 169 -21.56 9.81 5.43
CA ALA A 169 -23.01 9.96 5.51
C ALA A 169 -23.64 8.63 5.93
N ASP A 170 -24.02 8.52 7.20
CA ASP A 170 -24.94 7.47 7.65
C ASP A 170 -26.31 7.74 7.03
N MET A 171 -26.45 7.37 5.76
CA MET A 171 -27.70 7.43 5.03
C MET A 171 -28.61 6.36 5.63
N SER A 172 -29.77 6.79 6.14
CA SER A 172 -30.63 5.95 6.99
C SER A 172 -31.11 4.63 6.35
N ARG A 173 -30.99 4.46 5.02
CA ARG A 173 -31.54 3.32 4.26
C ARG A 173 -30.61 2.66 3.26
N LEU A 174 -29.49 3.28 2.89
CA LEU A 174 -28.58 2.77 1.87
C LEU A 174 -27.13 3.08 2.24
N GLN A 175 -26.30 2.04 2.31
CA GLN A 175 -24.87 2.19 2.58
C GLN A 175 -24.04 1.57 1.46
N VAL A 176 -23.06 2.31 0.95
CA VAL A 176 -22.16 1.87 -0.12
C VAL A 176 -20.79 1.60 0.45
N PHE A 177 -20.30 0.36 0.32
CA PHE A 177 -18.96 -0.07 0.72
C PHE A 177 -18.05 -0.22 -0.49
N ASN A 178 -16.97 0.57 -0.56
CA ASN A 178 -15.96 0.39 -1.60
C ASN A 178 -14.78 -0.41 -1.04
N LEU A 179 -14.63 -1.66 -1.50
CA LEU A 179 -13.56 -2.55 -1.07
C LEU A 179 -12.17 -2.06 -1.49
N LEU A 180 -12.07 -1.20 -2.51
CA LEU A 180 -10.80 -0.56 -2.91
C LEU A 180 -10.26 0.42 -1.86
N HIS A 181 -11.05 0.75 -0.84
CA HIS A 181 -10.59 1.56 0.30
C HIS A 181 -10.07 0.72 1.46
N THR A 182 -10.19 -0.61 1.39
CA THR A 182 -9.56 -1.49 2.37
C THR A 182 -8.05 -1.40 2.24
N SER A 183 -7.34 -1.48 3.36
CA SER A 183 -5.88 -1.43 3.35
C SER A 183 -5.31 -2.82 3.09
N SER A 184 -4.43 -2.92 2.09
CA SER A 184 -3.72 -4.16 1.75
C SER A 184 -3.02 -4.72 2.98
N SER A 185 -2.43 -3.86 3.82
CA SER A 185 -1.78 -4.27 5.08
C SER A 185 -2.72 -4.87 6.14
N VAL A 186 -4.01 -4.53 6.13
CA VAL A 186 -4.96 -5.13 7.07
C VAL A 186 -5.32 -6.53 6.61
N ILE A 187 -5.68 -6.68 5.33
CA ILE A 187 -6.01 -7.97 4.74
C ILE A 187 -4.79 -8.90 4.79
N ALA A 188 -3.62 -8.42 4.36
CA ALA A 188 -2.38 -9.17 4.40
C ALA A 188 -2.05 -9.71 5.80
N ARG A 189 -2.17 -8.86 6.83
CA ARG A 189 -1.96 -9.31 8.21
C ARG A 189 -2.92 -10.42 8.60
N ASN A 190 -4.21 -10.29 8.27
CA ASN A 190 -5.20 -11.31 8.60
C ASN A 190 -4.91 -12.64 7.87
N ILE A 191 -4.50 -12.60 6.61
CA ILE A 191 -4.09 -13.79 5.86
C ILE A 191 -2.86 -14.44 6.51
N LEU A 192 -1.82 -13.66 6.83
CA LEU A 192 -0.61 -14.20 7.46
C LEU A 192 -0.87 -14.81 8.83
N GLU A 193 -1.71 -14.17 9.64
CA GLU A 193 -2.12 -14.69 10.95
C GLU A 193 -2.89 -16.00 10.80
N GLU A 194 -3.83 -16.08 9.85
CA GLU A 194 -4.61 -17.29 9.58
C GLU A 194 -3.74 -18.42 9.04
N TRP A 195 -2.94 -18.15 8.01
CA TRP A 195 -2.15 -19.15 7.31
C TRP A 195 -1.00 -19.69 8.14
N ASN A 196 -0.50 -18.95 9.13
CA ASN A 196 0.58 -19.41 10.00
C ASN A 196 0.09 -19.99 11.34
N LYS A 197 -1.21 -20.31 11.49
CA LYS A 197 -1.72 -21.08 12.64
C LYS A 197 -1.12 -22.48 12.68
N GLU A 198 -0.74 -22.93 13.88
CA GLU A 198 -0.10 -24.25 14.07
C GLU A 198 -0.96 -25.43 13.58
N GLU A 199 -2.28 -25.26 13.65
CA GLU A 199 -3.30 -26.21 13.21
C GLU A 199 -3.08 -26.68 11.76
N HIS A 200 -2.63 -25.77 10.89
CA HIS A 200 -2.46 -26.03 9.46
C HIS A 200 -1.12 -26.69 9.13
N TRP A 201 -0.17 -26.72 10.07
CA TRP A 201 1.22 -27.13 9.83
C TRP A 201 1.67 -28.32 10.68
N GLY A 202 0.83 -28.83 11.59
CA GLY A 202 1.17 -29.97 12.46
C GLY A 202 1.63 -31.22 11.70
N VAL A 203 1.09 -31.45 10.48
CA VAL A 203 1.52 -32.54 9.59
C VAL A 203 2.98 -32.39 9.16
N CYS A 204 3.45 -31.16 8.93
CA CYS A 204 4.82 -30.88 8.52
C CYS A 204 5.83 -31.11 9.65
N THR A 205 5.43 -30.94 10.92
CA THR A 205 6.31 -31.19 12.07
C THR A 205 6.78 -32.65 12.13
N GLY A 206 5.90 -33.59 11.81
CA GLY A 206 6.19 -35.03 11.75
C GLY A 206 6.72 -35.55 10.41
N CYS A 207 6.86 -34.69 9.39
CA CYS A 207 7.31 -35.10 8.07
C CYS A 207 8.82 -35.41 8.06
N ILE A 208 9.24 -36.49 7.41
CA ILE A 208 10.66 -36.88 7.35
C ILE A 208 11.55 -35.83 6.65
N LYS A 209 10.97 -35.04 5.74
CA LYS A 209 11.68 -34.01 4.99
C LYS A 209 11.66 -32.65 5.69
N ASN A 210 11.14 -32.53 6.91
CA ASN A 210 10.96 -31.25 7.59
C ASN A 210 12.23 -30.37 7.63
N HIS A 211 13.41 -30.94 7.90
CA HIS A 211 14.70 -30.25 7.98
C HIS A 211 15.30 -29.86 6.62
N GLN A 212 14.73 -30.36 5.52
CA GLN A 212 15.12 -30.04 4.15
C GLN A 212 14.01 -29.29 3.39
N CYS A 213 12.85 -29.09 4.04
CA CYS A 213 11.67 -28.53 3.42
C CYS A 213 11.71 -27.00 3.47
N ILE A 214 12.00 -26.35 2.33
CA ILE A 214 12.00 -24.89 2.23
C ILE A 214 10.62 -24.29 2.53
N ILE A 215 9.53 -24.98 2.18
CA ILE A 215 8.15 -24.53 2.45
C ILE A 215 7.92 -24.43 3.96
N TYR A 216 8.34 -25.44 4.72
CA TYR A 216 8.21 -25.44 6.18
C TYR A 216 9.18 -24.44 6.84
N HIS A 217 10.38 -24.26 6.28
CA HIS A 217 11.30 -23.21 6.70
C HIS A 217 10.66 -21.82 6.54
N ASN A 218 10.07 -21.52 5.39
CA ASN A 218 9.39 -20.26 5.11
C ASN A 218 8.24 -20.03 6.10
N HIS A 219 7.39 -21.03 6.34
CA HIS A 219 6.36 -20.96 7.36
C HIS A 219 6.91 -20.60 8.75
N ASN A 220 7.93 -21.32 9.22
CA ASN A 220 8.51 -21.08 10.54
C ASN A 220 9.04 -19.64 10.69
N LYS A 221 9.69 -19.12 9.64
CA LYS A 221 10.16 -17.73 9.61
C LYS A 221 9.01 -16.71 9.53
N LEU A 222 7.97 -16.98 8.74
CA LEU A 222 6.82 -16.09 8.59
C LEU A 222 5.93 -16.03 9.84
N LYS A 223 5.92 -17.11 10.63
CA LYS A 223 5.32 -17.18 11.97
C LYS A 223 6.05 -16.30 12.98
N ASP A 224 7.36 -16.04 12.80
CA ASP A 224 8.13 -15.22 13.72
C ASP A 224 7.62 -13.77 13.75
N LYS A 225 7.33 -13.28 14.96
CA LYS A 225 6.72 -11.96 15.15
C LYS A 225 7.52 -10.80 14.52
N PRO A 226 8.87 -10.72 14.64
CA PRO A 226 9.63 -9.64 14.00
C PRO A 226 9.52 -9.66 12.47
N VAL A 227 9.56 -10.85 11.87
CA VAL A 227 9.44 -11.05 10.42
C VAL A 227 8.04 -10.64 9.96
N ASN A 228 6.99 -11.15 10.63
CA ASN A 228 5.60 -10.82 10.33
C ASN A 228 5.34 -9.31 10.37
N VAL A 229 5.84 -8.62 11.41
CA VAL A 229 5.73 -7.16 11.53
C VAL A 229 6.38 -6.43 10.35
N ARG A 230 7.51 -6.92 9.85
CA ARG A 230 8.24 -6.31 8.73
C ARG A 230 7.60 -6.56 7.39
N VAL A 231 7.16 -7.79 7.14
CA VAL A 231 6.33 -8.14 5.98
C VAL A 231 5.10 -7.23 5.94
N ASN A 232 4.38 -7.10 7.06
CA ASN A 232 3.23 -6.23 7.13
C ASN A 232 3.57 -4.74 6.97
N ARG A 233 4.75 -4.28 7.43
CA ARG A 233 5.22 -2.90 7.20
C ARG A 233 5.47 -2.61 5.72
N LEU A 234 5.88 -3.59 4.92
CA LEU A 234 6.04 -3.42 3.47
C LEU A 234 4.68 -3.27 2.77
N TYR A 235 3.71 -4.14 3.07
CA TYR A 235 2.31 -3.92 2.61
C TYR A 235 1.74 -2.59 3.08
N ARG A 236 2.09 -2.18 4.30
CA ARG A 236 1.68 -0.87 4.82
C ARG A 236 2.31 0.29 4.06
N SER A 237 3.50 0.10 3.52
CA SER A 237 4.17 1.10 2.69
C SER A 237 3.51 1.21 1.32
N LEU A 238 3.02 0.10 0.78
CA LEU A 238 2.18 0.05 -0.41
C LEU A 238 0.93 0.92 -0.25
N ASP A 239 0.21 0.76 0.87
CA ASP A 239 -0.96 1.60 1.18
C ASP A 239 -0.60 3.10 1.17
N THR A 240 0.59 3.46 1.68
CA THR A 240 1.02 4.86 1.80
C THR A 240 1.50 5.50 0.50
N ILE A 241 1.80 4.72 -0.53
CA ILE A 241 2.02 5.24 -1.89
C ILE A 241 0.73 5.20 -2.72
N GLN A 242 -0.40 4.85 -2.08
CA GLN A 242 -1.73 4.75 -2.69
C GLN A 242 -1.84 3.64 -3.76
N SER A 243 -1.00 2.63 -3.66
CA SER A 243 -1.14 1.39 -4.42
C SER A 243 -2.00 0.41 -3.63
N HIS A 244 -2.85 -0.34 -4.32
CA HIS A 244 -3.82 -1.26 -3.74
C HIS A 244 -3.64 -2.65 -4.36
N MET A 245 -3.52 -3.67 -3.51
CA MET A 245 -3.63 -5.07 -3.92
C MET A 245 -5.00 -5.60 -3.54
N THR A 246 -5.66 -6.21 -4.51
CA THR A 246 -6.90 -6.98 -4.30
C THR A 246 -6.63 -8.17 -3.37
N MET A 247 -7.69 -8.71 -2.76
CA MET A 247 -7.57 -9.90 -1.93
C MET A 247 -6.95 -11.08 -2.70
N ARG A 248 -7.32 -11.27 -3.97
CA ARG A 248 -6.73 -12.27 -4.86
C ARG A 248 -5.23 -12.08 -5.05
N GLU A 249 -4.77 -10.87 -5.37
CA GLU A 249 -3.35 -10.59 -5.55
C GLU A 249 -2.56 -10.84 -4.26
N LEU A 250 -3.14 -10.52 -3.10
CA LEU A 250 -2.52 -10.84 -1.80
C LEU A 250 -2.43 -12.35 -1.56
N LEU A 251 -3.49 -13.12 -1.87
CA LEU A 251 -3.47 -14.58 -1.75
C LEU A 251 -2.43 -15.21 -2.65
N ILE A 252 -2.37 -14.79 -3.91
CA ILE A 252 -1.34 -15.21 -4.88
C ILE A 252 0.06 -14.90 -4.36
N HIS A 253 0.28 -13.65 -3.95
CA HIS A 253 1.58 -13.20 -3.48
C HIS A 253 2.03 -13.97 -2.24
N MET A 254 1.11 -14.21 -1.30
CA MET A 254 1.40 -14.98 -0.09
C MET A 254 1.61 -16.46 -0.35
N ALA A 255 0.84 -17.07 -1.26
CA ALA A 255 1.05 -18.47 -1.63
C ALA A 255 2.45 -18.63 -2.19
N TYR A 256 2.84 -17.77 -3.12
CA TYR A 256 4.20 -17.76 -3.66
C TYR A 256 5.27 -17.47 -2.59
N MET A 257 5.02 -16.53 -1.69
CA MET A 257 5.95 -16.23 -0.58
C MET A 257 6.21 -17.46 0.31
N HIS A 258 5.19 -18.29 0.59
CA HIS A 258 5.36 -19.52 1.38
C HIS A 258 5.96 -20.67 0.55
N LEU A 259 5.42 -20.92 -0.64
CA LEU A 259 5.68 -22.11 -1.44
C LEU A 259 6.88 -21.94 -2.39
N GLY A 260 7.01 -20.77 -3.00
CA GLY A 260 8.02 -20.48 -4.01
C GLY A 260 7.84 -21.27 -5.32
N GLY A 261 6.62 -21.67 -5.66
CA GLY A 261 6.34 -22.53 -6.83
C GLY A 261 6.52 -24.02 -6.56
N LEU A 262 6.53 -24.45 -5.29
CA LEU A 262 6.80 -25.84 -4.88
C LEU A 262 5.62 -26.43 -4.11
N ASN A 263 5.40 -27.73 -4.25
CA ASN A 263 4.48 -28.50 -3.42
C ASN A 263 5.18 -29.59 -2.61
N CYS A 264 4.43 -30.32 -1.77
CA CYS A 264 4.99 -31.39 -0.95
C CYS A 264 5.64 -32.51 -1.79
N GLU A 265 5.12 -32.81 -2.98
CA GLU A 265 5.71 -33.85 -3.84
C GLU A 265 7.09 -33.44 -4.34
N ASP A 266 7.27 -32.17 -4.72
CA ASP A 266 8.56 -31.63 -5.18
C ASP A 266 9.62 -31.76 -4.08
N ILE A 267 9.26 -31.48 -2.83
CA ILE A 267 10.16 -31.63 -1.67
C ILE A 267 10.52 -33.11 -1.44
N HIS A 268 9.55 -34.02 -1.57
CA HIS A 268 9.79 -35.44 -1.35
C HIS A 268 10.61 -36.10 -2.47
N LYS A 269 10.46 -35.63 -3.72
CA LYS A 269 11.19 -36.13 -4.89
C LYS A 269 12.56 -35.47 -5.08
N ALA A 270 12.88 -34.42 -4.31
CA ALA A 270 14.12 -33.67 -4.44
C ALA A 270 15.37 -34.52 -4.20
N ASP A 271 16.27 -34.53 -5.19
CA ASP A 271 17.64 -34.99 -5.07
C ASP A 271 18.58 -33.84 -4.64
N ALA A 272 19.89 -34.08 -4.55
CA ALA A 272 20.84 -33.07 -4.07
C ALA A 272 20.86 -31.77 -4.93
N PRO A 273 20.91 -31.83 -6.27
CA PRO A 273 20.74 -30.64 -7.11
C PRO A 273 19.41 -29.93 -6.90
N ALA A 274 18.29 -30.66 -6.84
CA ALA A 274 16.97 -30.06 -6.63
C ALA A 274 16.88 -29.37 -5.26
N LEU A 275 17.42 -29.98 -4.19
CA LEU A 275 17.47 -29.36 -2.87
C LEU A 275 18.23 -28.03 -2.86
N LYS A 276 19.32 -27.93 -3.65
CA LYS A 276 20.06 -26.67 -3.79
C LYS A 276 19.20 -25.59 -4.47
N GLU A 277 18.51 -25.92 -5.55
CA GLU A 277 17.63 -24.94 -6.20
C GLU A 277 16.41 -24.57 -5.35
N GLN A 278 15.81 -25.55 -4.67
CA GLN A 278 14.71 -25.32 -3.71
C GLN A 278 15.15 -24.41 -2.56
N SER A 279 16.39 -24.53 -2.08
CA SER A 279 16.91 -23.68 -1.00
C SER A 279 17.00 -22.19 -1.35
N LYS A 280 16.94 -21.83 -2.65
CA LYS A 280 16.86 -20.43 -3.11
C LYS A 280 15.44 -19.87 -3.03
N ARG A 281 14.41 -20.72 -2.95
CA ARG A 281 12.97 -20.37 -2.85
C ARG A 281 12.57 -19.90 -1.45
N VAL A 282 13.38 -19.05 -0.84
CA VAL A 282 13.17 -18.54 0.52
C VAL A 282 12.21 -17.36 0.52
N TYR A 283 11.40 -17.24 1.59
CA TYR A 283 10.31 -16.26 1.68
C TYR A 283 10.73 -14.81 1.39
N TYR A 284 11.91 -14.38 1.83
CA TYR A 284 12.38 -13.00 1.64
C TYR A 284 12.88 -12.72 0.21
N GLU A 285 13.24 -13.75 -0.57
CA GLU A 285 13.45 -13.64 -2.01
C GLU A 285 12.12 -13.68 -2.74
N ASN A 286 11.26 -14.63 -2.35
CA ASN A 286 9.96 -14.85 -2.96
C ASN A 286 9.05 -13.61 -2.84
N PHE A 287 9.12 -12.90 -1.70
CA PHE A 287 8.35 -11.67 -1.43
C PHE A 287 8.61 -10.55 -2.46
N PHE A 288 9.80 -10.50 -3.07
CA PHE A 288 10.11 -9.49 -4.10
C PHE A 288 10.13 -10.09 -5.52
N GLY A 289 9.81 -11.38 -5.64
CA GLY A 289 9.66 -12.08 -6.90
C GLY A 289 10.97 -12.44 -7.61
N HIS A 290 12.12 -12.52 -6.92
CA HIS A 290 13.43 -12.79 -7.57
C HIS A 290 13.61 -14.20 -8.08
N THR A 291 12.83 -15.13 -7.55
CA THR A 291 12.92 -16.56 -7.85
C THR A 291 11.98 -16.99 -9.00
N LEU A 292 11.18 -16.08 -9.55
CA LEU A 292 10.16 -16.37 -10.57
C LEU A 292 10.64 -16.17 -12.01
N PRO A 293 9.96 -16.82 -12.99
CA PRO A 293 9.95 -16.34 -14.36
C PRO A 293 9.35 -14.93 -14.40
N ASN A 294 10.04 -13.97 -15.02
CA ASN A 294 9.69 -12.54 -14.98
C ASN A 294 8.28 -12.21 -15.52
N ASP A 295 7.68 -13.09 -16.33
CA ASP A 295 6.47 -12.78 -17.10
C ASP A 295 5.17 -12.87 -16.28
N GLU A 296 5.08 -13.75 -15.28
CA GLU A 296 3.82 -14.03 -14.57
C GLU A 296 3.44 -12.95 -13.53
N PHE A 297 4.44 -12.32 -12.91
CA PHE A 297 4.25 -11.27 -11.90
C PHE A 297 4.43 -9.86 -12.44
N ALA A 298 4.83 -9.71 -13.71
CA ALA A 298 4.90 -8.43 -14.40
C ALA A 298 3.54 -7.71 -14.39
N ASP A 299 2.45 -8.47 -14.47
CA ASP A 299 1.10 -7.94 -14.63
C ASP A 299 0.44 -7.52 -13.30
N ILE A 300 0.99 -7.92 -12.15
CA ILE A 300 0.45 -7.53 -10.84
C ILE A 300 1.12 -6.23 -10.39
N ALA A 301 0.43 -5.10 -10.61
CA ALA A 301 0.93 -3.76 -10.32
C ALA A 301 1.46 -3.60 -8.87
N GLY A 302 0.71 -4.11 -7.88
CA GLY A 302 1.11 -4.02 -6.47
C GLY A 302 2.44 -4.71 -6.16
N ILE A 303 2.83 -5.72 -6.92
CA ILE A 303 4.10 -6.44 -6.74
C ILE A 303 5.26 -5.68 -7.38
N GLN A 304 5.03 -5.02 -8.52
CA GLN A 304 6.03 -4.10 -9.08
C GLN A 304 6.31 -2.92 -8.14
N ASP A 305 5.27 -2.38 -7.51
CA ASP A 305 5.41 -1.34 -6.50
C ASP A 305 6.17 -1.83 -5.25
N LEU A 306 5.94 -3.08 -4.81
CA LEU A 306 6.70 -3.67 -3.69
C LEU A 306 8.21 -3.75 -3.97
N LYS A 307 8.63 -3.96 -5.22
CA LYS A 307 10.06 -3.99 -5.60
C LYS A 307 10.77 -2.66 -5.33
N SER A 308 10.05 -1.52 -5.34
CA SER A 308 10.63 -0.22 -4.97
C SER A 308 11.08 -0.16 -3.50
N PHE A 309 10.60 -1.08 -2.67
CA PHE A 309 10.97 -1.23 -1.26
C PHE A 309 11.97 -2.36 -1.00
N ASP A 310 12.52 -2.99 -2.05
CA ASP A 310 13.41 -4.13 -1.92
C ASP A 310 14.75 -3.73 -1.25
N PRO A 311 15.06 -4.26 -0.05
CA PRO A 311 16.27 -3.93 0.67
C PRO A 311 17.55 -4.51 0.05
N GLY A 312 17.45 -5.44 -0.90
CA GLY A 312 18.60 -6.04 -1.57
C GLY A 312 19.38 -5.07 -2.44
N PHE A 313 18.71 -4.05 -2.99
CA PHE A 313 19.31 -3.09 -3.93
C PHE A 313 20.00 -1.90 -3.26
N ILE A 314 19.84 -1.72 -1.94
CA ILE A 314 20.45 -0.62 -1.20
C ILE A 314 21.62 -1.15 -0.37
N SER A 315 22.81 -0.60 -0.58
CA SER A 315 23.98 -0.87 0.25
C SER A 315 24.05 0.10 1.42
N ASP A 316 24.35 -0.42 2.61
CA ASP A 316 24.73 0.36 3.79
C ASP A 316 25.98 -0.28 4.39
N THR A 317 27.02 0.54 4.59
CA THR A 317 28.34 0.07 5.05
C THR A 317 28.27 -0.71 6.36
N LEU A 318 27.46 -0.27 7.34
CA LEU A 318 27.40 -0.95 8.64
C LEU A 318 26.73 -2.33 8.53
N ILE A 319 25.78 -2.46 7.61
CA ILE A 319 25.07 -3.72 7.37
C ILE A 319 25.93 -4.67 6.55
N ASP A 320 26.56 -4.15 5.49
CA ASP A 320 27.43 -4.94 4.63
C ASP A 320 28.66 -5.44 5.41
N ASP A 321 29.27 -4.60 6.25
CA ASP A 321 30.38 -4.99 7.13
C ASP A 321 29.95 -6.08 8.12
N PHE A 322 28.73 -6.00 8.65
CA PHE A 322 28.19 -7.05 9.51
C PHE A 322 28.00 -8.37 8.75
N ILE A 323 27.46 -8.35 7.52
CA ILE A 323 27.32 -9.55 6.69
C ILE A 323 28.71 -10.16 6.40
N PHE A 324 29.68 -9.32 6.05
CA PHE A 324 31.03 -9.76 5.67
C PHE A 324 31.94 -10.15 6.82
N SER A 325 31.75 -9.62 8.03
CA SER A 325 32.73 -9.75 9.12
C SER A 325 32.11 -9.93 10.51
N GLY A 326 30.78 -10.12 10.61
CA GLY A 326 30.08 -10.18 11.90
C GLY A 326 30.58 -11.30 12.84
N ASP A 327 31.04 -12.41 12.28
CA ASP A 327 31.72 -13.53 12.98
C ASP A 327 33.04 -13.13 13.64
N LEU A 328 33.63 -11.99 13.24
CA LEU A 328 34.88 -11.45 13.80
C LEU A 328 34.62 -10.31 14.80
N LEU A 329 33.37 -9.82 14.92
CA LEU A 329 33.02 -8.63 15.71
C LEU A 329 32.69 -8.95 17.18
N GLY A 330 33.61 -9.59 17.89
CA GLY A 330 33.44 -9.93 19.31
C GLY A 330 32.30 -10.93 19.59
N ASP A 331 32.24 -11.42 20.83
CA ASP A 331 31.48 -12.63 21.15
C ASP A 331 29.97 -12.52 20.87
N THR A 332 29.34 -11.38 21.15
CA THR A 332 27.88 -11.24 20.99
C THR A 332 27.44 -11.10 19.53
N LEU A 333 28.15 -10.32 18.71
CA LEU A 333 27.78 -10.16 17.29
C LEU A 333 28.14 -11.40 16.48
N ALA A 334 29.20 -12.12 16.87
CA ALA A 334 29.55 -13.38 16.23
C ALA A 334 28.46 -14.45 16.41
N ILE A 335 27.85 -14.56 17.61
CA ILE A 335 26.72 -15.46 17.84
C ILE A 335 25.53 -15.09 16.95
N ILE A 336 25.17 -13.80 16.89
CA ILE A 336 24.05 -13.34 16.04
C ILE A 336 24.36 -13.58 14.56
N HIS A 337 25.61 -13.38 14.14
CA HIS A 337 26.03 -13.65 12.77
C HIS A 337 25.91 -15.13 12.42
N GLU A 338 26.37 -16.03 13.29
CA GLU A 338 26.22 -17.48 13.09
C GLU A 338 24.75 -17.92 13.08
N GLU A 339 23.91 -17.37 13.97
CA GLU A 339 22.46 -17.64 13.97
C GLU A 339 21.77 -17.22 12.66
N MET A 340 22.24 -16.13 12.04
CA MET A 340 21.67 -15.59 10.80
C MET A 340 22.27 -16.20 9.55
N TYR A 341 23.57 -16.46 9.52
CA TYR A 341 24.32 -16.78 8.30
C TYR A 341 25.09 -18.09 8.37
N GLY A 342 24.87 -18.89 9.43
CA GLY A 342 25.45 -20.21 9.65
C GLY A 342 24.98 -21.29 8.68
N ASP A 343 24.98 -22.54 9.14
CA ASP A 343 24.51 -23.68 8.37
C ASP A 343 22.96 -23.78 8.41
N SER A 344 22.31 -23.13 7.45
CA SER A 344 20.85 -23.08 7.32
C SER A 344 20.42 -23.35 5.88
N ILE A 345 19.17 -23.79 5.68
CA ILE A 345 18.63 -24.08 4.34
C ILE A 345 18.82 -22.87 3.43
N ASP A 346 18.45 -21.67 3.90
CA ASP A 346 18.47 -20.45 3.10
C ASP A 346 19.86 -19.79 2.98
N THR A 347 20.89 -20.38 3.58
CA THR A 347 22.30 -20.09 3.28
C THR A 347 22.95 -21.21 2.47
N GLU A 348 22.12 -22.00 1.79
CA GLU A 348 22.51 -23.16 0.98
C GLU A 348 23.33 -24.17 1.80
N TYR A 349 22.86 -24.47 3.02
CA TYR A 349 23.49 -25.42 3.94
C TYR A 349 24.97 -25.07 4.23
N GLY A 350 25.20 -23.79 4.56
CA GLY A 350 26.53 -23.27 4.90
C GLY A 350 27.44 -22.96 3.70
N TYR A 351 26.96 -23.12 2.46
CA TYR A 351 27.72 -22.78 1.24
C TYR A 351 28.12 -21.29 1.22
N PHE A 352 27.28 -20.39 1.74
CA PHE A 352 27.65 -18.98 1.92
C PHE A 352 28.95 -18.81 2.73
N LEU A 353 29.05 -19.44 3.91
CA LEU A 353 30.24 -19.34 4.75
C LEU A 353 31.48 -19.94 4.07
N HIS A 354 31.30 -21.00 3.27
CA HIS A 354 32.39 -21.55 2.47
C HIS A 354 32.92 -20.52 1.47
N ILE A 355 32.04 -19.84 0.72
CA ILE A 355 32.43 -18.80 -0.23
C ILE A 355 33.04 -17.59 0.48
N LEU A 356 32.50 -17.17 1.61
CA LEU A 356 33.04 -16.08 2.41
C LEU A 356 34.47 -16.39 2.90
N LYS A 357 34.71 -17.60 3.40
CA LYS A 357 36.07 -18.05 3.80
C LYS A 357 37.02 -18.05 2.60
N LYS A 358 36.58 -18.56 1.44
CA LYS A 358 37.38 -18.56 0.21
C LYS A 358 37.77 -17.14 -0.21
N TYR A 359 36.82 -16.20 -0.16
CA TYR A 359 37.07 -14.78 -0.45
C TYR A 359 38.11 -14.17 0.51
N ARG A 360 37.96 -14.40 1.82
CA ARG A 360 38.90 -13.90 2.84
C ARG A 360 40.28 -14.58 2.81
N GLN A 361 40.43 -15.73 2.15
CA GLN A 361 41.73 -16.40 2.05
C GLN A 361 42.47 -16.05 0.75
N ASN A 362 41.73 -15.72 -0.31
CA ASN A 362 42.27 -15.53 -1.66
C ASN A 362 42.48 -14.06 -2.06
N TYR A 363 43.00 -13.21 -1.17
CA TYR A 363 43.25 -11.79 -1.45
C TYR A 363 44.28 -11.51 -2.58
N GLN A 364 45.00 -12.54 -3.05
CA GLN A 364 46.12 -12.40 -3.99
C GLN A 364 45.91 -13.10 -5.35
N SER A 365 44.71 -13.62 -5.64
CA SER A 365 44.44 -14.31 -6.92
C SER A 365 43.65 -13.43 -7.90
N ASP A 366 43.90 -13.56 -9.20
CA ASP A 366 43.10 -12.95 -10.29
C ASP A 366 41.65 -13.48 -10.35
N GLN A 367 41.30 -14.49 -9.55
CA GLN A 367 39.92 -14.95 -9.41
C GLN A 367 39.09 -13.94 -8.62
N ASN A 368 38.13 -13.32 -9.29
CA ASN A 368 37.23 -12.34 -8.69
C ASN A 368 36.12 -13.02 -7.85
N ASN A 369 36.51 -13.75 -6.80
CA ASN A 369 35.60 -14.40 -5.86
C ASN A 369 34.68 -13.39 -5.15
N GLY A 370 35.01 -12.09 -5.19
CA GLY A 370 34.16 -11.01 -4.68
C GLY A 370 32.91 -10.78 -5.53
N LEU A 371 32.95 -11.01 -6.84
CA LEU A 371 31.77 -10.85 -7.71
C LEU A 371 30.67 -11.85 -7.35
N GLU A 372 31.01 -13.12 -7.12
CA GLU A 372 30.00 -14.13 -6.72
C GLU A 372 29.30 -13.73 -5.41
N LEU A 373 30.04 -13.16 -4.45
CA LEU A 373 29.48 -12.64 -3.20
C LEU A 373 28.59 -11.42 -3.42
N VAL A 374 29.07 -10.44 -4.19
CA VAL A 374 28.36 -9.18 -4.41
C VAL A 374 27.11 -9.37 -5.26
N ASP A 375 27.20 -10.18 -6.32
CA ASP A 375 26.11 -10.34 -7.28
C ASP A 375 25.04 -11.32 -6.78
N ASN A 376 25.44 -12.43 -6.12
CA ASN A 376 24.50 -13.49 -5.75
C ASN A 376 24.12 -13.51 -4.26
N TRP A 377 25.03 -13.14 -3.36
CA TRP A 377 24.79 -13.24 -1.91
C TRP A 377 24.35 -11.92 -1.28
N MET A 378 24.97 -10.79 -1.61
CA MET A 378 24.72 -9.54 -0.91
C MET A 378 23.27 -9.07 -0.98
N PRO A 379 22.59 -9.03 -2.15
CA PRO A 379 21.18 -8.65 -2.21
C PRO A 379 20.30 -9.56 -1.34
N ARG A 380 20.54 -10.87 -1.42
CA ARG A 380 19.82 -11.90 -0.67
C ARG A 380 19.99 -11.74 0.83
N LEU A 381 21.24 -11.58 1.29
CA LEU A 381 21.55 -11.47 2.72
C LEU A 381 21.14 -10.12 3.31
N ARG A 382 21.10 -9.03 2.52
CA ARG A 382 20.49 -7.76 2.95
C ARG A 382 18.99 -7.90 3.17
N ARG A 383 18.27 -8.65 2.32
CA ARG A 383 16.86 -8.98 2.55
C ARG A 383 16.69 -9.80 3.82
N LYS A 384 17.48 -10.87 4.00
CA LYS A 384 17.49 -11.64 5.25
C LYS A 384 17.74 -10.75 6.48
N TYR A 385 18.75 -9.88 6.42
CA TYR A 385 19.05 -8.91 7.47
C TYR A 385 17.86 -8.00 7.77
N PHE A 386 17.24 -7.44 6.72
CA PHE A 386 16.07 -6.59 6.85
C PHE A 386 14.93 -7.29 7.60
N PHE A 387 14.59 -8.53 7.22
CA PHE A 387 13.48 -9.27 7.79
C PHE A 387 13.75 -9.89 9.15
N GLU A 388 14.96 -10.40 9.40
CA GLU A 388 15.25 -11.23 10.58
C GLU A 388 16.03 -10.50 11.69
N PHE A 389 16.85 -9.48 11.37
CA PHE A 389 17.75 -8.90 12.36
C PHE A 389 17.03 -8.14 13.48
N ASN A 390 17.17 -8.52 14.75
CA ASN A 390 16.29 -8.00 15.81
C ASN A 390 16.49 -6.54 16.25
N LYS A 391 17.53 -5.80 15.79
CA LYS A 391 17.67 -4.37 16.10
C LYS A 391 17.01 -3.49 15.04
N VAL A 392 15.81 -3.01 15.35
CA VAL A 392 14.92 -2.25 14.44
C VAL A 392 15.54 -0.98 13.84
N LYS A 393 16.49 -0.32 14.52
CA LYS A 393 16.96 1.02 14.11
C LYS A 393 17.80 1.07 12.82
N ASN A 394 18.40 -0.04 12.40
CA ASN A 394 19.34 -0.03 11.27
C ASN A 394 18.72 -0.51 9.96
N VAL A 395 17.69 -1.36 10.00
CA VAL A 395 17.14 -1.99 8.79
C VAL A 395 16.40 -1.01 7.87
N GLU A 396 15.88 0.10 8.42
CA GLU A 396 15.18 1.12 7.61
C GLU A 396 16.09 1.84 6.61
N ARG A 397 17.41 1.74 6.78
CA ARG A 397 18.40 2.31 5.85
C ARG A 397 18.50 1.55 4.54
N LEU A 398 18.07 0.29 4.53
CA LEU A 398 18.06 -0.54 3.32
C LEU A 398 16.87 -0.22 2.40
N VAL A 399 15.95 0.66 2.79
CA VAL A 399 14.80 1.01 1.96
C VAL A 399 15.01 2.38 1.32
N LEU A 400 14.64 2.53 0.05
CA LEU A 400 14.82 3.77 -0.71
C LEU A 400 14.19 4.99 -0.02
N PHE A 401 13.04 4.80 0.63
CA PHE A 401 12.30 5.84 1.36
C PHE A 401 12.86 6.02 2.78
N LYS A 402 13.84 6.91 2.95
CA LYS A 402 14.57 7.09 4.21
C LYS A 402 13.67 7.56 5.36
N ASN A 403 12.66 8.38 5.05
CA ASN A 403 11.73 8.91 6.05
C ASN A 403 10.46 8.06 6.20
N ARG A 404 10.41 6.85 5.60
CA ARG A 404 9.24 5.95 5.65
C ARG A 404 8.80 5.62 7.07
N GLN A 405 9.74 5.21 7.92
CA GLN A 405 9.42 4.86 9.31
C GLN A 405 8.86 6.07 10.07
N LEU A 406 9.40 7.27 9.84
CA LEU A 406 8.88 8.51 10.42
C LEU A 406 7.46 8.79 9.92
N PHE A 407 7.21 8.68 8.62
CA PHE A 407 5.90 8.86 8.02
C PHE A 407 4.85 7.89 8.60
N LEU A 408 5.16 6.59 8.65
CA LEU A 408 4.27 5.58 9.23
C LEU A 408 3.97 5.85 10.71
N ASN A 409 4.96 6.35 11.46
CA ASN A 409 4.79 6.74 12.84
C ASN A 409 3.85 7.96 12.97
N ILE A 410 4.00 8.99 12.13
CA ILE A 410 3.13 10.18 12.12
C ILE A 410 1.66 9.79 11.85
N LEU A 411 1.42 8.89 10.89
CA LEU A 411 0.07 8.41 10.60
C LEU A 411 -0.58 7.68 11.79
N SER A 412 0.23 7.12 12.69
CA SER A 412 -0.22 6.44 13.91
C SER A 412 -0.26 7.36 15.13
N LYS A 413 0.64 8.35 15.17
CA LYS A 413 0.92 9.28 16.26
C LYS A 413 1.11 10.68 15.69
N PRO A 414 0.00 11.41 15.42
CA PRO A 414 0.05 12.74 14.80
C PRO A 414 0.91 13.76 15.56
N GLU A 415 1.12 13.56 16.87
CA GLU A 415 2.00 14.38 17.70
C GLU A 415 3.47 14.40 17.25
N LEU A 416 3.91 13.41 16.46
CA LEU A 416 5.25 13.38 15.88
C LEU A 416 5.41 14.36 14.71
N LEU A 417 4.32 14.93 14.20
CA LEU A 417 4.35 16.04 13.25
C LEU A 417 4.53 17.35 14.03
N ASP A 418 5.74 17.52 14.58
CA ASP A 418 6.11 18.68 15.39
C ASP A 418 6.34 19.95 14.54
N SER A 419 6.61 21.07 15.21
CA SER A 419 6.83 22.36 14.54
C SER A 419 8.04 22.33 13.61
N SER A 420 9.12 21.62 13.97
CA SER A 420 10.34 21.53 13.15
C SER A 420 10.04 20.82 11.83
N LEU A 421 9.37 19.68 11.89
CA LEU A 421 9.04 18.90 10.71
C LEU A 421 8.03 19.63 9.81
N LYS A 422 7.06 20.33 10.40
CA LYS A 422 6.14 21.18 9.63
C LYS A 422 6.87 22.30 8.90
N MET A 423 7.85 22.94 9.55
CA MET A 423 8.69 23.96 8.91
C MET A 423 9.51 23.36 7.77
N ASP A 424 10.10 22.18 7.95
CA ASP A 424 10.83 21.47 6.90
C ASP A 424 9.94 21.15 5.69
N LEU A 425 8.70 20.72 5.89
CA LEU A 425 7.74 20.50 4.81
C LEU A 425 7.41 21.78 4.05
N VAL A 426 7.24 22.90 4.75
CA VAL A 426 7.02 24.21 4.11
C VAL A 426 8.25 24.70 3.36
N ASN A 427 9.46 24.47 3.90
CA ASN A 427 10.71 24.74 3.20
C ASN A 427 10.85 23.88 1.94
N GLY A 428 10.48 22.61 1.99
CA GLY A 428 10.38 21.74 0.81
C GLY A 428 9.44 22.30 -0.25
N LEU A 429 8.26 22.80 0.16
CA LEU A 429 7.31 23.45 -0.76
C LEU A 429 7.87 24.74 -1.37
N ASN A 430 8.52 25.58 -0.57
CA ASN A 430 9.19 26.80 -1.06
C ASN A 430 10.26 26.46 -2.11
N ASN A 431 11.12 25.51 -1.79
CA ASN A 431 12.20 25.08 -2.67
C ASN A 431 11.64 24.50 -3.98
N TYR A 432 10.55 23.73 -3.90
CA TYR A 432 9.85 23.21 -5.08
C TYR A 432 9.21 24.33 -5.90
N PHE A 433 8.45 25.25 -5.29
CA PHE A 433 7.76 26.34 -6.00
C PHE A 433 8.73 27.26 -6.74
N ALA A 434 9.89 27.53 -6.14
CA ALA A 434 10.94 28.38 -6.71
C ALA A 434 11.93 27.61 -7.60
N LYS A 435 11.96 26.27 -7.52
CA LYS A 435 13.00 25.41 -8.13
C LYS A 435 14.42 25.83 -7.70
N GLN A 436 14.56 26.41 -6.51
CA GLN A 436 15.78 27.00 -5.95
C GLN A 436 15.75 26.87 -4.43
N MET A 437 16.91 26.88 -3.77
CA MET A 437 16.97 26.91 -2.30
C MET A 437 16.48 28.26 -1.77
N ILE A 438 15.43 28.24 -0.93
CA ILE A 438 14.82 29.40 -0.32
C ILE A 438 15.15 29.44 1.17
N TYR A 439 15.55 30.61 1.65
CA TYR A 439 15.71 30.86 3.08
C TYR A 439 14.43 31.51 3.63
N SER A 440 13.70 30.77 4.45
CA SER A 440 12.46 31.22 5.11
C SER A 440 12.51 30.87 6.60
N PRO A 441 13.13 31.71 7.46
CA PRO A 441 13.35 31.38 8.87
C PRO A 441 12.04 31.24 9.67
N THR A 442 10.96 31.89 9.22
CA THR A 442 9.62 31.79 9.82
C THR A 442 8.74 30.75 9.13
N ALA A 443 9.29 29.96 8.20
CA ALA A 443 8.54 29.05 7.34
C ALA A 443 7.33 29.71 6.67
N THR A 444 7.49 30.95 6.23
CA THR A 444 6.51 31.60 5.35
C THR A 444 6.56 30.90 4.00
N LEU A 445 5.39 30.52 3.47
CA LEU A 445 5.25 29.89 2.16
C LEU A 445 5.11 30.97 1.07
N TYR A 446 6.00 30.95 0.09
CA TYR A 446 6.06 31.88 -1.02
C TYR A 446 5.54 31.24 -2.30
N VAL A 447 4.38 31.69 -2.78
CA VAL A 447 3.84 31.25 -4.07
C VAL A 447 4.48 32.09 -5.17
N VAL A 448 5.38 31.50 -5.95
CA VAL A 448 6.21 32.24 -6.90
C VAL A 448 5.95 31.92 -8.37
N SER A 449 6.17 32.90 -9.24
CA SER A 449 6.29 32.71 -10.69
C SER A 449 7.59 31.98 -11.06
N GLU A 450 7.71 31.57 -12.33
CA GLU A 450 8.97 31.07 -12.88
C GLU A 450 10.11 32.10 -12.85
N LYS A 451 9.76 33.40 -12.86
CA LYS A 451 10.71 34.51 -12.73
C LYS A 451 10.92 34.95 -11.28
N LEU A 452 10.49 34.14 -10.30
CA LEU A 452 10.65 34.36 -8.86
C LEU A 452 9.94 35.60 -8.29
N TYR A 453 9.02 36.23 -9.03
CA TYR A 453 8.02 37.13 -8.45
C TYR A 453 7.10 36.38 -7.51
N VAL A 454 6.81 36.96 -6.35
CA VAL A 454 5.96 36.35 -5.31
C VAL A 454 4.53 36.85 -5.51
N TYR A 455 3.63 35.94 -5.86
CA TYR A 455 2.20 36.21 -6.00
C TYR A 455 1.48 36.26 -4.65
N ASN A 456 1.92 35.44 -3.70
CA ASN A 456 1.27 35.30 -2.40
C ASN A 456 2.28 34.90 -1.33
N CYS A 457 2.13 35.47 -0.13
CA CYS A 457 2.90 35.11 1.06
C CYS A 457 1.91 34.55 2.09
N ILE A 458 2.09 33.29 2.49
CA ILE A 458 1.22 32.63 3.45
C ILE A 458 2.04 32.40 4.73
N ASN A 459 1.56 32.93 5.85
CA ASN A 459 2.23 32.77 7.13
C ASN A 459 2.10 31.33 7.62
N PHE A 460 3.10 30.85 8.35
CA PHE A 460 3.08 29.49 8.90
C PHE A 460 1.85 29.21 9.78
N ALA A 461 1.35 30.22 10.50
CA ALA A 461 0.15 30.12 11.33
C ALA A 461 -1.14 29.84 10.54
N ASP A 462 -1.17 30.18 9.25
CA ASP A 462 -2.32 29.97 8.36
C ASP A 462 -2.28 28.59 7.66
N ILE A 463 -1.28 27.76 7.97
CA ILE A 463 -1.07 26.44 7.39
C ILE A 463 -1.49 25.37 8.40
N GLU A 464 -2.59 24.69 8.10
CA GLU A 464 -3.11 23.62 8.94
C GLU A 464 -2.60 22.25 8.47
N PHE A 465 -2.17 21.42 9.42
CA PHE A 465 -1.77 20.04 9.17
C PHE A 465 -2.76 19.10 9.84
N CYS A 466 -3.46 18.30 9.05
CA CYS A 466 -4.49 17.39 9.54
C CYS A 466 -4.09 15.95 9.20
N VAL A 467 -4.08 15.06 10.19
CA VAL A 467 -3.86 13.62 9.97
C VAL A 467 -5.22 12.93 10.12
N PRO A 468 -5.87 12.49 9.02
CA PRO A 468 -7.12 11.75 9.10
C PRO A 468 -6.96 10.48 9.93
N LYS A 469 -8.02 10.05 10.61
CA LYS A 469 -8.05 8.74 11.28
C LYS A 469 -8.39 7.66 10.27
N GLY A 470 -7.85 6.45 10.48
CA GLY A 470 -8.33 5.26 9.77
C GLY A 470 -9.74 4.87 10.23
N GLU A 471 -10.39 4.01 9.47
CA GLU A 471 -11.73 3.49 9.72
C GLU A 471 -11.64 1.98 9.93
N ALA A 472 -11.49 1.56 11.20
CA ALA A 472 -11.28 0.15 11.55
C ALA A 472 -12.42 -0.77 11.09
N LYS A 473 -13.68 -0.29 11.12
CA LYS A 473 -14.86 -1.03 10.63
C LYS A 473 -14.80 -1.37 9.14
N LEU A 474 -13.99 -0.64 8.39
CA LEU A 474 -13.80 -0.81 6.95
C LEU A 474 -12.44 -1.38 6.60
N ASP A 475 -11.69 -1.89 7.59
CA ASP A 475 -10.32 -2.38 7.40
C ASP A 475 -9.39 -1.33 6.75
N ARG A 476 -9.69 -0.04 6.97
CA ARG A 476 -8.98 1.08 6.35
C ARG A 476 -8.05 1.74 7.34
N LYS A 477 -6.76 1.75 7.03
CA LYS A 477 -5.77 2.58 7.72
C LYS A 477 -5.55 3.88 6.94
N ASN A 478 -5.26 4.96 7.65
CA ASN A 478 -4.93 6.23 7.02
C ASN A 478 -3.66 6.09 6.16
N ALA A 479 -3.58 6.67 4.96
CA ALA A 479 -2.42 6.53 4.07
C ALA A 479 -1.68 7.86 3.83
N PHE A 480 -2.26 8.98 4.26
CA PHE A 480 -1.75 10.32 3.98
C PHE A 480 -2.09 11.29 5.11
N PHE A 481 -1.46 12.46 5.13
CA PHE A 481 -1.96 13.60 5.88
C PHE A 481 -2.25 14.76 4.94
N GLU A 482 -2.92 15.79 5.42
CA GLU A 482 -3.35 16.93 4.62
C GLU A 482 -2.68 18.21 5.09
N ILE A 483 -2.16 18.99 4.14
CA ILE A 483 -1.77 20.39 4.35
C ILE A 483 -2.89 21.26 3.78
N LYS A 484 -3.52 22.08 4.62
CA LYS A 484 -4.67 22.92 4.27
C LYS A 484 -4.31 24.40 4.40
N ILE A 485 -4.68 25.14 3.36
CA ILE A 485 -4.54 26.60 3.31
C ILE A 485 -5.81 27.15 2.67
N LYS A 486 -6.69 27.74 3.48
CA LYS A 486 -8.03 28.19 3.06
C LYS A 486 -8.79 27.04 2.37
N GLN A 487 -9.10 27.19 1.08
CA GLN A 487 -9.81 26.18 0.27
C GLN A 487 -8.86 25.19 -0.43
N ALA A 488 -7.54 25.43 -0.42
CA ALA A 488 -6.56 24.54 -1.04
C ALA A 488 -6.14 23.44 -0.05
N THR A 489 -6.20 22.19 -0.50
CA THR A 489 -5.75 21.02 0.26
C THR A 489 -4.73 20.23 -0.55
N LEU A 490 -3.60 19.90 0.06
CA LEU A 490 -2.58 18.99 -0.47
C LEU A 490 -2.61 17.69 0.34
N LYS A 491 -2.87 16.57 -0.33
CA LYS A 491 -2.71 15.24 0.27
C LYS A 491 -1.24 14.82 0.19
N VAL A 492 -0.62 14.59 1.33
CA VAL A 492 0.78 14.20 1.48
C VAL A 492 0.84 12.71 1.77
N ASN A 493 1.09 11.92 0.74
CA ASN A 493 1.38 10.48 0.81
C ASN A 493 2.90 10.26 1.05
N LEU A 494 3.37 9.00 1.11
CA LEU A 494 4.78 8.71 1.40
C LEU A 494 5.74 9.33 0.37
N VAL A 495 5.39 9.28 -0.93
CA VAL A 495 6.24 9.80 -2.01
C VAL A 495 6.39 11.32 -1.88
N VAL A 496 5.27 12.04 -1.69
CA VAL A 496 5.27 13.50 -1.50
C VAL A 496 6.05 13.89 -0.25
N PHE A 497 5.87 13.15 0.85
CA PHE A 497 6.58 13.39 2.10
C PHE A 497 8.09 13.24 1.94
N GLU A 498 8.54 12.14 1.34
CA GLU A 498 9.95 11.87 1.09
C GLU A 498 10.55 12.92 0.15
N TYR A 499 9.83 13.31 -0.91
CA TYR A 499 10.25 14.33 -1.86
C TYR A 499 10.48 15.69 -1.20
N LEU A 500 9.49 16.18 -0.44
CA LEU A 500 9.56 17.48 0.21
C LEU A 500 10.71 17.55 1.22
N LEU A 501 10.91 16.51 2.04
CA LEU A 501 12.00 16.47 3.00
C LEU A 501 13.38 16.40 2.32
N ARG A 502 13.51 15.61 1.24
CA ARG A 502 14.77 15.56 0.48
C ARG A 502 15.15 16.94 -0.03
N ILE A 503 14.20 17.68 -0.59
CA ILE A 503 14.45 19.00 -1.16
C ILE A 503 14.66 20.04 -0.06
N ALA A 504 13.95 19.94 1.07
CA ALA A 504 14.19 20.80 2.22
C ALA A 504 15.65 20.69 2.71
N TYR A 505 16.21 19.47 2.69
CA TYR A 505 17.60 19.20 3.09
C TYR A 505 18.62 19.32 1.93
N GLY A 506 18.26 19.97 0.82
CA GLY A 506 19.19 20.26 -0.28
C GLY A 506 19.44 19.10 -1.26
N GLY A 507 18.56 18.09 -1.27
CA GLY A 507 18.58 17.00 -2.24
C GLY A 507 18.24 17.44 -3.67
N MET A 508 18.51 16.58 -4.65
CA MET A 508 18.22 16.85 -6.05
C MET A 508 16.72 16.89 -6.34
N LEU A 509 16.27 17.94 -7.05
CA LEU A 509 14.86 18.14 -7.46
C LEU A 509 14.31 17.05 -8.40
N SER A 510 15.18 16.28 -9.05
CA SER A 510 14.81 15.27 -10.07
C SER A 510 14.28 13.97 -9.48
N VAL A 511 14.67 13.61 -8.26
CA VAL A 511 14.29 12.33 -7.66
C VAL A 511 12.80 12.37 -7.27
N PHE A 512 12.00 11.41 -7.75
CA PHE A 512 10.53 11.37 -7.58
C PHE A 512 9.75 12.56 -8.17
N LYS A 513 10.38 13.38 -9.04
CA LYS A 513 9.74 14.58 -9.60
C LYS A 513 8.47 14.24 -10.38
N GLU A 514 8.54 13.20 -11.21
CA GLU A 514 7.42 12.79 -12.07
C GLU A 514 6.20 12.35 -11.26
N ASP A 515 6.42 11.74 -10.09
CA ASP A 515 5.37 11.25 -9.20
C ASP A 515 4.60 12.37 -8.48
N VAL A 516 5.22 13.55 -8.30
CA VAL A 516 4.69 14.63 -7.45
C VAL A 516 4.36 15.93 -8.21
N GLU A 517 4.89 16.11 -9.41
CA GLU A 517 4.86 17.39 -10.13
C GLU A 517 3.43 17.89 -10.39
N ILE A 518 2.55 17.01 -10.88
CA ILE A 518 1.15 17.36 -11.17
C ILE A 518 0.45 17.80 -9.89
N LEU A 519 0.60 17.04 -8.81
CA LEU A 519 -0.05 17.31 -7.53
C LEU A 519 0.42 18.64 -6.93
N LEU A 520 1.74 18.85 -6.86
CA LEU A 520 2.32 20.05 -6.26
C LEU A 520 2.07 21.30 -7.12
N ASN A 521 2.07 21.19 -8.45
CA ASN A 521 1.70 22.30 -9.34
C ASN A 521 0.22 22.67 -9.21
N ASN A 522 -0.68 21.67 -9.15
CA ASN A 522 -2.10 21.92 -8.91
C ASN A 522 -2.34 22.60 -7.56
N PHE A 523 -1.60 22.20 -6.52
CA PHE A 523 -1.66 22.85 -5.22
C PHE A 523 -1.14 24.30 -5.29
N LYS A 524 0.03 24.53 -5.90
CA LYS A 524 0.59 25.87 -6.14
C LYS A 524 -0.39 26.79 -6.84
N ASN A 525 -1.01 26.32 -7.92
CA ASN A 525 -1.94 27.10 -8.74
C ASN A 525 -3.19 27.52 -7.96
N LYS A 526 -3.71 26.66 -7.07
CA LYS A 526 -4.82 27.01 -6.18
C LYS A 526 -4.49 28.10 -5.16
N LEU A 527 -3.20 28.36 -4.91
CA LEU A 527 -2.72 29.37 -3.96
C LEU A 527 -2.39 30.72 -4.63
N ILE A 528 -2.36 30.78 -5.96
CA ILE A 528 -2.13 32.02 -6.70
C ILE A 528 -3.36 32.92 -6.50
N ASN A 529 -3.12 34.09 -5.90
CA ASN A 529 -4.15 35.10 -5.73
C ASN A 529 -4.20 35.98 -6.99
N THR A 530 -5.34 36.08 -7.66
CA THR A 530 -5.48 36.88 -8.89
C THR A 530 -5.61 38.39 -8.64
N ASN A 531 -5.68 38.82 -7.37
CA ASN A 531 -5.83 40.23 -7.00
C ASN A 531 -4.47 40.94 -6.85
N HIS A 532 -3.75 41.16 -7.95
CA HIS A 532 -2.56 42.03 -8.00
C HIS A 532 -2.86 43.47 -8.42
N SER A 533 -4.13 43.81 -8.62
CA SER A 533 -4.55 45.16 -8.99
C SER A 533 -4.63 46.07 -7.76
N GLY A 534 -3.49 46.59 -7.30
CA GLY A 534 -3.48 47.73 -6.37
C GLY A 534 -2.24 47.93 -5.47
N GLU A 535 -1.32 46.97 -5.36
CA GLU A 535 -0.18 47.12 -4.44
C GLU A 535 1.00 47.86 -5.11
N SER A 536 1.46 48.96 -4.49
CA SER A 536 2.67 49.70 -4.88
C SER A 536 3.98 48.94 -4.56
N VAL A 537 3.89 47.66 -4.21
CA VAL A 537 4.98 46.82 -3.73
C VAL A 537 5.06 45.56 -4.60
N VAL A 538 6.20 45.35 -5.24
CA VAL A 538 6.51 44.08 -5.90
C VAL A 538 7.43 43.28 -5.00
N ARG A 539 7.01 42.05 -4.70
CA ARG A 539 7.79 41.07 -3.94
C ARG A 539 8.49 40.11 -4.90
N MET A 540 9.78 39.86 -4.71
CA MET A 540 10.54 38.87 -5.48
C MET A 540 11.56 38.16 -4.61
N LEU A 541 11.91 36.93 -4.97
CA LEU A 541 13.01 36.21 -4.34
C LEU A 541 14.31 36.53 -5.05
N LYS A 542 15.33 36.99 -4.31
CA LYS A 542 16.66 37.31 -4.84
C LYS A 542 17.73 36.51 -4.09
N TYR A 543 18.70 35.98 -4.83
CA TYR A 543 19.83 35.27 -4.25
C TYR A 543 20.64 36.17 -3.29
N HIS A 544 20.95 35.64 -2.11
CA HIS A 544 21.75 36.27 -1.08
C HIS A 544 22.97 35.39 -0.75
N SER A 545 24.18 35.93 -0.89
CA SER A 545 25.42 35.16 -0.79
C SER A 545 25.72 34.64 0.62
N SER A 546 25.33 35.36 1.69
CA SER A 546 25.58 34.90 3.07
C SER A 546 24.77 33.66 3.43
N GLU A 547 23.54 33.58 2.91
CA GLU A 547 22.60 32.48 3.20
C GLU A 547 22.74 31.34 2.17
N ALA A 548 23.53 31.54 1.12
CA ALA A 548 23.61 30.67 -0.05
C ALA A 548 22.23 30.26 -0.61
N ALA A 549 21.24 31.16 -0.51
CA ALA A 549 19.84 30.90 -0.80
C ALA A 549 19.12 32.16 -1.30
N TYR A 550 17.93 31.99 -1.87
CA TYR A 550 17.08 33.10 -2.28
C TYR A 550 16.23 33.59 -1.11
N VAL A 551 16.18 34.91 -0.93
CA VAL A 551 15.50 35.59 0.17
C VAL A 551 14.44 36.54 -0.40
N LEU A 552 13.35 36.74 0.33
CA LEU A 552 12.32 37.72 0.00
C LEU A 552 12.90 39.13 -0.04
N LYS A 553 12.65 39.85 -1.14
CA LYS A 553 12.93 41.27 -1.28
C LYS A 553 11.68 42.01 -1.75
N GLU A 554 11.36 43.08 -1.06
CA GLU A 554 10.26 43.98 -1.42
C GLU A 554 10.82 45.22 -2.16
N ILE A 555 10.18 45.59 -3.25
CA ILE A 555 10.50 46.77 -4.04
C ILE A 555 9.26 47.66 -4.05
N GLN A 556 9.38 48.84 -3.43
CA GLN A 556 8.32 49.85 -3.43
C GLN A 556 8.47 50.77 -4.65
N PHE A 557 7.39 50.96 -5.41
CA PHE A 557 7.32 51.97 -6.47
C PHE A 557 6.66 53.23 -5.93
N ARG A 558 7.30 54.38 -6.12
CA ARG A 558 6.63 55.68 -5.96
C ARG A 558 5.85 55.95 -7.24
N SER A 559 4.54 56.16 -7.14
CA SER A 559 3.77 56.74 -8.24
C SER A 559 4.30 58.16 -8.48
N VAL A 560 5.00 58.39 -9.58
CA VAL A 560 5.30 59.76 -10.03
C VAL A 560 3.98 60.33 -10.56
N GLN A 561 3.33 61.20 -9.80
CA GLN A 561 2.31 62.07 -10.36
C GLN A 561 3.01 63.06 -11.29
N SER A 562 2.76 62.95 -12.59
CA SER A 562 3.17 63.92 -13.60
C SER A 562 2.37 65.20 -13.41
N THR A 563 2.87 66.15 -12.62
CA THR A 563 2.50 67.56 -12.75
C THR A 563 3.45 68.22 -13.74
N GLU A 564 3.21 68.01 -15.03
CA GLU A 564 3.58 69.00 -16.04
C GLU A 564 2.39 69.96 -16.17
N GLN A 565 2.42 71.04 -15.38
CA GLN A 565 1.67 72.24 -15.73
C GLN A 565 2.39 72.87 -16.92
N PHE A 566 1.81 72.70 -18.12
CA PHE A 566 2.06 73.62 -19.21
C PHE A 566 1.33 74.92 -18.88
N GLU A 567 2.06 75.89 -18.33
CA GLU A 567 1.65 77.30 -18.38
C GLU A 567 1.77 77.75 -19.85
N GLU A 568 0.63 77.88 -20.53
CA GLU A 568 0.51 78.67 -21.76
C GLU A 568 0.53 80.15 -21.37
N ASP A 569 1.71 80.76 -21.43
CA ASP A 569 1.86 82.20 -21.57
C ASP A 569 2.49 82.47 -22.94
N PHE A 570 1.73 83.00 -23.90
CA PHE A 570 2.22 83.93 -24.94
C PHE A 570 1.03 84.65 -25.61
N ASP A 571 0.89 85.93 -25.29
CA ASP A 571 0.45 87.00 -26.20
C ASP A 571 1.40 87.12 -27.41
#